data_AF-Q18HH7-F1
#
_entry.id   AF-Q18HH7-F1
#
_cell.length_a   1.000
_cell.length_b   1.000
_cell.length_c   1.000
_cell.angle_alpha   90.00
_cell.angle_beta   90.00
_cell.angle_gamma   90.00
#
_symmetry.space_group_name_H-M   'P 1'
#
loop_
_entity.id
_entity.type
_entity.pdbx_description
1 polymer ?
#
loop_
_entity_poly.entity_id
_entity_poly.type
_entity_poly.pdbx_seq_one_letter_code
_entity_poly.pdbx_strand_id
1 'polypeptide(L)'
;MSKQIRKEYSSASRRGGKGSKIERIADEYDLSGLGDELVFRWLGENGYERESLRDLADRVNNRLIHAAVDDSLTLLDGEAENIRRLLTDDDVTMGERTETRQNLKHKGIDINHLESSLISYQSVYNYFKRDRNISRKSQETTQDPTSSLEPIQKLANRLRAIVTNNIDQWTRKNVITDGSYDVDVAVWITCQDCGERWSPAAFLDESGCQCTNTTEC
;
A
#
# COMPACT_ATOMS: atom_id res chain seq x y z
N MET A 1 -39.48 -5.62 11.50
CA MET A 1 -39.57 -5.66 10.02
C MET A 1 -38.16 -5.66 9.45
N SER A 2 -37.60 -6.86 9.28
CA SER A 2 -36.23 -7.08 8.81
C SER A 2 -36.17 -6.89 7.30
N LYS A 3 -35.47 -5.86 6.83
CA LYS A 3 -35.17 -5.73 5.39
C LYS A 3 -33.93 -6.57 5.08
N GLN A 4 -34.19 -7.75 4.52
CA GLN A 4 -33.21 -8.55 3.78
C GLN A 4 -32.61 -7.69 2.67
N ILE A 5 -31.31 -7.40 2.77
CA ILE A 5 -30.53 -6.97 1.61
C ILE A 5 -30.04 -8.26 0.94
N ARG A 6 -30.81 -8.74 -0.04
CA ARG A 6 -30.30 -9.68 -1.05
C ARG A 6 -29.22 -8.94 -1.85
N LYS A 7 -28.00 -9.47 -1.89
CA LYS A 7 -27.02 -9.07 -2.90
C LYS A 7 -26.41 -10.32 -3.50
N GLU A 8 -26.77 -10.57 -4.75
CA GLU A 8 -26.29 -11.69 -5.57
C GLU A 8 -24.79 -11.54 -5.81
N TYR A 9 -24.01 -12.51 -5.32
CA TYR A 9 -22.61 -12.70 -5.72
C TYR A 9 -22.60 -13.34 -7.11
N SER A 10 -22.57 -12.50 -8.14
CA SER A 10 -22.34 -12.96 -9.51
C SER A 10 -20.84 -13.18 -9.72
N SER A 11 -20.42 -14.45 -9.76
CA SER A 11 -19.06 -14.90 -10.09
C SER A 11 -18.68 -14.80 -11.57
N ALA A 12 -19.50 -14.15 -12.40
CA ALA A 12 -19.24 -14.07 -13.83
C ALA A 12 -18.29 -12.91 -14.19
N SER A 13 -17.01 -13.26 -14.40
CA SER A 13 -16.01 -12.43 -15.08
C SER A 13 -16.57 -11.95 -16.43
N ARG A 14 -16.63 -10.62 -16.62
CA ARG A 14 -17.00 -9.99 -17.88
C ARG A 14 -15.79 -9.27 -18.46
N ARG A 15 -15.03 -9.94 -19.33
CA ARG A 15 -14.37 -9.44 -20.57
C ARG A 15 -13.21 -10.37 -20.98
N GLY A 16 -13.16 -10.73 -22.27
CA GLY A 16 -12.20 -11.66 -22.87
C GLY A 16 -10.78 -11.13 -22.98
N GLY A 17 -10.02 -11.23 -21.90
CA GLY A 17 -8.56 -11.22 -21.83
C GLY A 17 -8.17 -11.94 -20.54
N LYS A 18 -7.00 -12.61 -20.48
CA LYS A 18 -6.48 -13.29 -19.27
C LYS A 18 -6.88 -12.45 -18.04
N GLY A 19 -7.58 -13.07 -17.08
CA GLY A 19 -8.24 -12.39 -15.97
C GLY A 19 -7.34 -11.43 -15.21
N SER A 20 -7.90 -10.74 -14.22
CA SER A 20 -7.15 -9.84 -13.34
C SER A 20 -5.88 -10.53 -12.81
N LYS A 21 -4.85 -9.74 -12.42
CA LYS A 21 -3.60 -10.33 -11.91
C LYS A 21 -3.86 -11.34 -10.77
N ILE A 22 -4.90 -11.10 -9.95
CA ILE A 22 -5.31 -12.01 -8.87
C ILE A 22 -5.94 -13.31 -9.39
N GLU A 23 -6.77 -13.25 -10.41
CA GLU A 23 -7.32 -14.47 -11.04
C GLU A 23 -6.21 -15.27 -11.73
N ARG A 24 -5.31 -14.58 -12.45
CA ARG A 24 -4.17 -15.22 -13.11
C ARG A 24 -3.29 -15.99 -12.12
N ILE A 25 -2.89 -15.36 -11.00
CA ILE A 25 -2.06 -16.04 -10.00
C ILE A 25 -2.84 -17.14 -9.27
N ALA A 26 -4.16 -17.01 -9.12
CA ALA A 26 -4.96 -18.05 -8.52
C ALA A 26 -4.96 -19.32 -9.38
N ASP A 27 -5.10 -19.17 -10.69
CA ASP A 27 -5.04 -20.29 -11.63
C ASP A 27 -3.63 -20.87 -11.75
N GLU A 28 -2.61 -20.00 -11.80
CA GLU A 28 -1.22 -20.38 -12.05
C GLU A 28 -0.54 -21.08 -10.87
N TYR A 29 -0.93 -20.75 -9.64
CA TYR A 29 -0.37 -21.31 -8.41
C TYR A 29 -1.36 -22.20 -7.64
N ASP A 30 -2.44 -22.63 -8.30
CA ASP A 30 -3.52 -23.42 -7.71
C ASP A 30 -4.05 -22.87 -6.37
N LEU A 31 -4.16 -21.54 -6.27
CA LEU A 31 -4.71 -20.85 -5.10
C LEU A 31 -6.22 -20.77 -5.22
N SER A 32 -6.86 -21.93 -5.27
CA SER A 32 -8.30 -22.08 -5.38
C SER A 32 -9.03 -21.26 -4.30
N GLY A 33 -10.06 -20.50 -4.71
CA GLY A 33 -10.87 -19.68 -3.81
C GLY A 33 -10.24 -18.35 -3.35
N LEU A 34 -9.02 -18.01 -3.81
CA LEU A 34 -8.29 -16.81 -3.39
C LEU A 34 -9.14 -15.53 -3.47
N GLY A 35 -9.82 -15.33 -4.60
CA GLY A 35 -10.60 -14.12 -4.84
C GLY A 35 -11.75 -13.92 -3.87
N ASP A 36 -12.45 -14.99 -3.49
CA ASP A 36 -13.58 -14.91 -2.55
C ASP A 36 -13.08 -14.76 -1.11
N GLU A 37 -12.00 -15.47 -0.74
CA GLU A 37 -11.35 -15.31 0.56
C GLU A 37 -10.88 -13.87 0.79
N LEU A 38 -10.27 -13.24 -0.22
CA LEU A 38 -9.84 -11.85 -0.16
C LEU A 38 -11.02 -10.90 0.14
N VAL A 39 -12.18 -11.15 -0.47
CA VAL A 39 -13.39 -10.36 -0.21
C VAL A 39 -13.86 -10.55 1.23
N PHE A 40 -13.93 -11.78 1.72
CA PHE A 40 -14.37 -12.04 3.09
C PHE A 40 -13.45 -11.41 4.14
N ARG A 41 -12.14 -11.56 3.99
CA ARG A 41 -11.14 -10.91 4.87
C ARG A 41 -11.17 -9.39 4.78
N TRP A 42 -11.37 -8.84 3.58
CA TRP A 42 -11.49 -7.39 3.43
C TRP A 42 -12.73 -6.82 4.13
N LEU A 43 -13.85 -7.55 4.09
CA LEU A 43 -15.10 -7.13 4.72
C LEU A 43 -15.19 -7.50 6.20
N GLY A 44 -14.38 -8.46 6.67
CA GLY A 44 -14.53 -9.06 8.00
C GLY A 44 -15.77 -9.96 8.08
N GLU A 45 -16.05 -10.68 7.00
CA GLU A 45 -17.22 -11.56 6.86
C GLU A 45 -16.81 -13.04 6.91
N ASN A 46 -17.79 -13.94 6.99
CA ASN A 46 -17.58 -15.39 6.97
C ASN A 46 -16.60 -15.91 8.05
N GLY A 47 -16.59 -15.28 9.23
CA GLY A 47 -15.73 -15.66 10.35
C GLY A 47 -14.29 -15.13 10.28
N TYR A 48 -13.96 -14.30 9.29
CA TYR A 48 -12.67 -13.64 9.23
C TYR A 48 -12.67 -12.30 9.96
N GLU A 49 -11.55 -11.98 10.60
CA GLU A 49 -11.27 -10.61 11.01
C GLU A 49 -11.00 -9.74 9.78
N ARG A 50 -11.20 -8.44 9.98
CA ARG A 50 -11.01 -7.44 8.94
C ARG A 50 -9.53 -7.17 8.70
N GLU A 51 -9.06 -7.38 7.47
CA GLU A 51 -7.68 -7.12 7.06
C GLU A 51 -7.56 -5.85 6.21
N SER A 52 -6.38 -5.20 6.22
CA SER A 52 -6.11 -4.06 5.33
C SER A 52 -5.75 -4.52 3.90
N LEU A 53 -5.82 -3.63 2.89
CA LEU A 53 -5.40 -3.99 1.52
C LEU A 53 -3.91 -4.38 1.45
N ARG A 54 -3.10 -3.84 2.35
CA ARG A 54 -1.67 -4.16 2.46
C ARG A 54 -1.51 -5.58 3.02
N ASP A 55 -2.17 -5.88 4.13
CA ASP A 55 -2.12 -7.23 4.75
C ASP A 55 -2.61 -8.31 3.79
N LEU A 56 -3.66 -8.01 3.01
CA LEU A 56 -4.17 -8.91 1.98
C LEU A 56 -3.15 -9.15 0.86
N ALA A 57 -2.43 -8.11 0.42
CA ALA A 57 -1.37 -8.26 -0.57
C ALA A 57 -0.21 -9.11 -0.01
N ASP A 58 0.19 -8.86 1.23
CA ASP A 58 1.25 -9.62 1.91
C ASP A 58 0.87 -11.09 2.09
N ARG A 59 -0.38 -11.37 2.49
CA ARG A 59 -0.93 -12.72 2.60
C ARG A 59 -0.89 -13.47 1.28
N VAL A 60 -1.33 -12.82 0.18
CA VAL A 60 -1.31 -13.42 -1.15
C VAL A 60 0.12 -13.71 -1.58
N ASN A 61 1.04 -12.75 -1.40
CA ASN A 61 2.44 -12.92 -1.76
C ASN A 61 3.11 -14.06 -0.99
N ASN A 62 2.82 -14.19 0.31
CA ASN A 62 3.32 -15.30 1.11
C ASN A 62 2.82 -16.65 0.59
N ARG A 63 1.52 -16.77 0.28
CA ARG A 63 0.95 -17.99 -0.33
C ARG A 63 1.55 -18.30 -1.70
N LEU A 64 1.79 -17.26 -2.49
CA LEU A 64 2.41 -17.38 -3.81
C LEU A 64 3.85 -17.88 -3.70
N ILE A 65 4.63 -17.37 -2.74
CA ILE A 65 5.98 -17.87 -2.47
C ILE A 65 5.93 -19.33 -2.01
N HIS A 66 5.00 -19.69 -1.13
CA HIS A 66 4.82 -21.09 -0.73
C HIS A 66 4.50 -22.00 -1.93
N ALA A 67 3.62 -21.57 -2.85
CA ALA A 67 3.26 -22.35 -4.03
C ALA A 67 4.34 -22.34 -5.13
N ALA A 68 5.20 -21.31 -5.16
CA ALA A 68 6.28 -21.19 -6.13
C ALA A 68 7.50 -22.04 -5.77
N VAL A 69 7.66 -22.35 -4.48
CA VAL A 69 8.67 -23.28 -4.01
C VAL A 69 8.14 -24.69 -4.29
N ASP A 70 8.87 -25.45 -5.10
CA ASP A 70 8.56 -26.85 -5.43
C ASP A 70 8.26 -27.66 -4.15
N ASP A 71 7.35 -28.63 -4.22
CA ASP A 71 6.95 -29.49 -3.09
C ASP A 71 8.15 -30.21 -2.43
N SER A 72 9.25 -30.35 -3.17
CA SER A 72 10.52 -30.93 -2.70
C SER A 72 11.31 -30.03 -1.73
N LEU A 73 10.97 -28.74 -1.64
CA LEU A 73 11.62 -27.73 -0.81
C LEU A 73 10.64 -27.26 0.27
N THR A 74 10.66 -27.92 1.42
CA THR A 74 9.86 -27.46 2.56
C THR A 74 10.43 -26.14 3.10
N LEU A 75 9.66 -25.06 2.99
CA LEU A 75 9.98 -23.81 3.68
C LEU A 75 9.73 -23.97 5.19
N LEU A 76 10.67 -23.48 6.00
CA LEU A 76 10.47 -23.33 7.43
C LEU A 76 9.47 -22.18 7.70
N ASP A 77 8.90 -22.20 8.89
CA ASP A 77 8.01 -21.12 9.33
C ASP A 77 8.72 -19.76 9.25
N GLY A 78 8.02 -18.76 8.71
CA GLY A 78 8.57 -17.42 8.46
C GLY A 78 9.50 -17.27 7.25
N GLU A 79 9.95 -18.35 6.59
CA GLU A 79 10.85 -18.21 5.43
C GLU A 79 10.17 -17.54 4.24
N ALA A 80 8.89 -17.86 3.97
CA ALA A 80 8.14 -17.21 2.89
C ALA A 80 8.00 -15.70 3.13
N GLU A 81 7.77 -15.29 4.38
CA GLU A 81 7.70 -13.88 4.76
C GLU A 81 9.06 -13.19 4.61
N ASN A 82 10.14 -13.84 5.02
CA ASN A 82 11.48 -13.30 4.86
C ASN A 82 11.86 -13.17 3.37
N ILE A 83 11.52 -14.17 2.54
CA ILE A 83 11.72 -14.12 1.09
C ILE A 83 10.91 -12.96 0.48
N ARG A 84 9.62 -12.83 0.83
CA ARG A 84 8.78 -11.71 0.40
C ARG A 84 9.47 -10.39 0.71
N ARG A 85 9.85 -10.18 1.99
CA ARG A 85 10.53 -8.97 2.46
C ARG A 85 11.79 -8.68 1.63
N LEU A 86 12.67 -9.66 1.48
CA LEU A 86 13.92 -9.51 0.73
C LEU A 86 13.71 -9.14 -0.74
N LEU A 87 12.60 -9.58 -1.35
CA LEU A 87 12.28 -9.30 -2.75
C LEU A 87 11.53 -7.97 -2.94
N THR A 88 10.66 -7.56 -2.01
CA THR A 88 9.74 -6.44 -2.23
C THR A 88 10.05 -5.19 -1.41
N ASP A 89 10.73 -5.31 -0.28
CA ASP A 89 10.82 -4.23 0.69
C ASP A 89 11.94 -3.24 0.34
N ASP A 90 11.66 -1.94 0.53
CA ASP A 90 12.53 -0.85 0.09
C ASP A 90 13.77 -0.67 0.99
N ASP A 91 13.76 -1.24 2.19
CA ASP A 91 14.83 -1.17 3.21
C ASP A 91 15.91 -2.26 3.03
N VAL A 92 15.73 -3.15 2.05
CA VAL A 92 16.67 -4.24 1.74
C VAL A 92 17.75 -3.74 0.79
N THR A 93 19.01 -4.06 1.09
CA THR A 93 20.13 -3.68 0.22
C THR A 93 20.08 -4.41 -1.12
N MET A 94 20.65 -3.81 -2.16
CA MET A 94 20.78 -4.46 -3.47
C MET A 94 21.58 -5.77 -3.41
N GLY A 95 22.52 -5.88 -2.47
CA GLY A 95 23.31 -7.09 -2.22
C GLY A 95 22.43 -8.24 -1.70
N GLU A 96 21.69 -8.00 -0.62
CA GLU A 96 20.79 -8.99 -0.01
C GLU A 96 19.71 -9.46 -0.99
N ARG A 97 19.13 -8.54 -1.78
CA ARG A 97 18.16 -8.89 -2.81
C ARG A 97 18.80 -9.76 -3.90
N THR A 98 20.02 -9.43 -4.33
CA THR A 98 20.75 -10.22 -5.34
C THR A 98 21.07 -11.62 -4.82
N GLU A 99 21.55 -11.74 -3.59
CA GLU A 99 21.84 -13.02 -2.94
C GLU A 99 20.58 -13.89 -2.83
N THR A 100 19.47 -13.31 -2.36
CA THR A 100 18.17 -13.98 -2.27
C THR A 100 17.73 -14.52 -3.63
N ARG A 101 17.82 -13.70 -4.69
CA ARG A 101 17.48 -14.12 -6.05
C ARG A 101 18.35 -15.28 -6.54
N GLN A 102 19.65 -15.26 -6.24
CA GLN A 102 20.55 -16.36 -6.62
C GLN A 102 20.26 -17.65 -5.84
N ASN A 103 19.96 -17.54 -4.54
CA ASN A 103 19.59 -18.68 -3.70
C ASN A 103 18.31 -19.35 -4.23
N LEU A 104 17.26 -18.56 -4.53
CA LEU A 104 16.01 -19.09 -5.09
C LEU A 104 16.22 -19.72 -6.48
N LYS A 105 17.03 -19.10 -7.35
CA LYS A 105 17.40 -19.71 -8.65
C LYS A 105 18.12 -21.04 -8.48
N HIS A 106 19.06 -21.14 -7.53
CA HIS A 106 19.80 -22.37 -7.26
C HIS A 106 18.88 -23.49 -6.76
N LYS A 107 17.83 -23.12 -6.04
CA LYS A 107 16.74 -24.00 -5.61
C LYS A 107 15.74 -24.36 -6.74
N GLY A 108 16.01 -23.99 -7.99
CA GLY A 108 15.17 -24.34 -9.14
C GLY A 108 13.93 -23.47 -9.33
N ILE A 109 13.79 -22.38 -8.57
CA ILE A 109 12.64 -21.48 -8.67
C ILE A 109 12.87 -20.48 -9.81
N ASP A 110 11.87 -20.33 -10.70
CA ASP A 110 11.86 -19.26 -11.68
C ASP A 110 11.57 -17.91 -10.99
N ILE A 111 12.65 -17.26 -10.54
CA ILE A 111 12.55 -16.00 -9.81
C ILE A 111 11.93 -14.87 -10.64
N ASN A 112 12.17 -14.83 -11.94
CA ASN A 112 11.61 -13.77 -12.79
C ASN A 112 10.09 -13.91 -12.85
N HIS A 113 9.64 -15.16 -12.98
CA HIS A 113 8.22 -15.49 -12.97
C HIS A 113 7.58 -15.15 -11.61
N LEU A 114 8.21 -15.58 -10.52
CA LEU A 114 7.79 -15.29 -9.14
C LEU A 114 7.64 -13.77 -8.90
N GLU A 115 8.68 -12.99 -9.17
CA GLU A 115 8.67 -11.53 -8.97
C GLU A 115 7.59 -10.84 -9.82
N SER A 116 7.36 -11.32 -11.05
CA SER A 116 6.31 -10.78 -11.91
C SER A 116 4.90 -11.04 -11.38
N SER A 117 4.74 -12.08 -10.56
CA SER A 117 3.46 -12.53 -10.02
C SER A 117 3.15 -11.92 -8.66
N LEU A 118 4.15 -11.43 -7.91
CA LEU A 118 3.94 -10.66 -6.67
C LEU A 118 3.03 -9.45 -6.90
N ILE A 119 2.10 -9.23 -5.97
CA ILE A 119 1.09 -8.18 -6.04
C ILE A 119 1.35 -7.08 -5.00
N SER A 120 0.85 -5.89 -5.29
CA SER A 120 0.84 -4.77 -4.34
C SER A 120 -0.56 -4.53 -3.80
N TYR A 121 -0.69 -3.68 -2.76
CA TYR A 121 -1.99 -3.23 -2.27
C TYR A 121 -2.86 -2.63 -3.40
N GLN A 122 -2.22 -1.99 -4.40
CA GLN A 122 -2.90 -1.39 -5.55
C GLN A 122 -3.48 -2.46 -6.48
N SER A 123 -2.84 -3.63 -6.58
CA SER A 123 -3.39 -4.79 -7.30
C SER A 123 -4.68 -5.27 -6.63
N VAL A 124 -4.70 -5.40 -5.31
CA VAL A 124 -5.89 -5.79 -4.53
C VAL A 124 -7.00 -4.74 -4.64
N TYR A 125 -6.66 -3.46 -4.50
CA TYR A 125 -7.61 -2.36 -4.70
C TYR A 125 -8.29 -2.42 -6.07
N ASN A 126 -7.50 -2.58 -7.13
CA ASN A 126 -8.02 -2.66 -8.49
C ASN A 126 -8.90 -3.88 -8.69
N TYR A 127 -8.52 -5.03 -8.11
CA TYR A 127 -9.32 -6.25 -8.16
C TYR A 127 -10.71 -6.05 -7.56
N PHE A 128 -10.77 -5.49 -6.34
CA PHE A 128 -12.04 -5.23 -5.68
C PHE A 128 -12.89 -4.23 -6.47
N LYS A 129 -12.29 -3.13 -6.93
CA LYS A 129 -13.02 -2.07 -7.62
C LYS A 129 -13.51 -2.48 -9.01
N ARG A 130 -12.66 -3.13 -9.80
CA ARG A 130 -12.89 -3.37 -11.24
C ARG A 130 -13.51 -4.73 -11.51
N ASP A 131 -13.06 -5.76 -10.80
CA ASP A 131 -13.40 -7.14 -11.12
C ASP A 131 -14.53 -7.65 -10.24
N ARG A 132 -14.47 -7.34 -8.93
CA ARG A 132 -15.53 -7.71 -7.99
C ARG A 132 -16.63 -6.66 -7.84
N ASN A 133 -16.39 -5.43 -8.32
CA ASN A 133 -17.29 -4.29 -8.13
C ASN A 133 -17.68 -4.08 -6.65
N ILE A 134 -16.74 -4.37 -5.76
CA ILE A 134 -16.85 -4.18 -4.32
C ILE A 134 -15.99 -2.96 -4.00
N SER A 135 -16.65 -1.88 -3.66
CA SER A 135 -16.04 -0.87 -2.82
C SER A 135 -16.56 -1.08 -1.42
N ARG A 136 -15.69 -0.87 -0.43
CA ARG A 136 -16.22 -0.46 0.86
C ARG A 136 -16.95 0.85 0.55
N LYS A 137 -18.29 0.90 0.67
CA LYS A 137 -18.90 2.17 1.09
C LYS A 137 -18.12 2.42 2.37
N SER A 138 -17.22 3.41 2.37
CA SER A 138 -16.64 3.87 3.63
C SER A 138 -17.82 3.83 4.59
N GLN A 139 -17.64 3.18 5.74
CA GLN A 139 -18.57 3.46 6.83
C GLN A 139 -18.80 4.97 6.79
N GLU A 140 -19.95 5.43 7.24
CA GLU A 140 -19.97 6.75 7.82
C GLU A 140 -18.97 6.75 9.01
N THR A 141 -17.65 6.62 8.77
CA THR A 141 -16.72 7.65 9.15
C THR A 141 -17.47 8.92 8.83
N THR A 142 -18.09 9.52 9.86
CA THR A 142 -17.61 10.82 10.29
C THR A 142 -16.19 10.96 9.75
N GLN A 143 -16.05 11.49 8.53
CA GLN A 143 -14.75 11.72 7.96
C GLN A 143 -14.17 12.71 8.93
N ASP A 144 -13.36 12.21 9.86
CA ASP A 144 -12.47 13.07 10.59
C ASP A 144 -11.56 13.62 9.50
N PRO A 145 -11.71 14.91 9.12
CA PRO A 145 -10.99 15.47 7.99
C PRO A 145 -9.48 15.33 8.20
N THR A 146 -9.05 15.23 9.46
CA THR A 146 -7.67 14.99 9.88
C THR A 146 -7.10 13.65 9.38
N SER A 147 -7.92 12.62 9.16
CA SER A 147 -7.45 11.34 8.59
C SER A 147 -6.92 11.50 7.16
N SER A 148 -7.36 12.53 6.44
CA SER A 148 -6.83 12.86 5.10
C SER A 148 -5.48 13.59 5.15
N LEU A 149 -5.04 14.05 6.32
CA LEU A 149 -3.76 14.72 6.53
C LEU A 149 -2.61 13.76 6.81
N GLU A 150 -2.91 12.54 7.29
CA GLU A 150 -1.92 11.53 7.65
C GLU A 150 -0.92 11.22 6.50
N PRO A 151 -1.35 11.08 5.23
CA PRO A 151 -0.42 10.86 4.11
C PRO A 151 0.50 12.05 3.87
N ILE A 152 0.01 13.28 4.03
CA ILE A 152 0.79 14.52 3.86
C ILE A 152 1.87 14.59 4.93
N GLN A 153 1.52 14.29 6.18
CA GLN A 153 2.46 14.25 7.30
C GLN A 153 3.57 13.22 7.09
N LYS A 154 3.21 12.02 6.58
CA LYS A 154 4.18 10.95 6.26
C LYS A 154 5.19 11.38 5.18
N LEU A 155 4.73 12.05 4.12
CA LEU A 155 5.61 12.56 3.06
C LEU A 155 6.55 13.65 3.59
N ALA A 156 6.04 14.60 4.39
CA ALA A 156 6.85 15.65 4.99
C ALA A 156 7.95 15.08 5.90
N ASN A 157 7.61 14.08 6.73
CA ASN A 157 8.58 13.41 7.59
C ASN A 157 9.62 12.61 6.81
N ARG A 158 9.21 11.93 5.72
CA ARG A 158 10.15 11.22 4.86
C ARG A 158 11.12 12.16 4.15
N LEU A 159 10.63 13.28 3.63
CA LEU A 159 11.47 14.30 3.00
C LEU A 159 12.47 14.89 4.01
N ARG A 160 12.00 15.21 5.22
CA ARG A 160 12.85 15.66 6.33
C ARG A 160 14.00 14.69 6.58
N ALA A 161 13.68 13.41 6.77
CA ALA A 161 14.69 12.38 7.02
C ALA A 161 15.71 12.24 5.89
N ILE A 162 15.27 12.34 4.63
CA ILE A 162 16.18 12.31 3.47
C ILE A 162 17.14 13.50 3.50
N VAL A 163 16.65 14.70 3.77
CA VAL A 163 17.48 15.91 3.83
C VAL A 163 18.45 15.84 5.01
N THR A 164 17.99 15.42 6.20
CA THR A 164 18.85 15.20 7.37
C THR A 164 19.98 14.21 7.06
N ASN A 165 19.65 13.07 6.43
CA ASN A 165 20.66 12.07 6.06
C ASN A 165 21.70 12.62 5.06
N ASN A 166 21.28 13.47 4.12
CA ASN A 166 22.21 14.10 3.19
C ASN A 166 23.13 15.11 3.88
N ILE A 167 22.60 15.90 4.81
CA ILE A 167 23.40 16.82 5.64
C ILE A 167 24.47 16.03 6.40
N ASP A 168 24.09 14.95 7.10
CA ASP A 168 25.04 14.09 7.81
C ASP A 168 26.13 13.53 6.88
N GLN A 169 25.75 13.13 5.67
CA GLN A 169 26.69 12.62 4.68
C GLN A 169 27.67 13.70 4.19
N TRP A 170 27.19 14.92 3.98
CA TRP A 170 28.03 16.05 3.56
C TRP A 170 28.99 16.49 4.67
N THR A 171 28.55 16.48 5.92
CA THR A 171 29.39 16.73 7.08
C THR A 171 30.51 15.70 7.18
N ARG A 172 30.21 14.40 7.10
CA ARG A 172 31.23 13.33 7.12
C ARG A 172 32.24 13.44 5.97
N LYS A 173 31.84 13.98 4.83
CA LYS A 173 32.69 14.18 3.65
C LYS A 173 33.42 15.53 3.68
N ASN A 174 33.28 16.32 4.75
CA ASN A 174 33.81 17.67 4.87
C ASN A 174 33.42 18.60 3.71
N VAL A 175 32.23 18.37 3.13
CA VAL A 175 31.65 19.25 2.09
C VAL A 175 31.04 20.50 2.72
N ILE A 176 30.49 20.35 3.93
CA ILE A 176 29.96 21.43 4.77
C ILE A 176 30.65 21.39 6.14
N THR A 177 30.59 22.50 6.87
CA THR A 177 31.17 22.62 8.21
C THR A 177 30.43 21.72 9.21
N ASP A 178 31.16 21.20 10.19
CA ASP A 178 30.55 20.42 11.26
C ASP A 178 29.71 21.33 12.18
N GLY A 179 28.49 20.89 12.49
CA GLY A 179 27.50 21.69 13.22
C GLY A 179 26.16 20.98 13.40
N SER A 180 25.33 21.50 14.31
CA SER A 180 23.96 21.01 14.51
C SER A 180 23.01 21.71 13.54
N TYR A 181 22.52 20.97 12.56
CA TYR A 181 21.55 21.45 11.58
C TYR A 181 20.16 20.87 11.87
N ASP A 182 19.14 21.72 11.84
CA ASP A 182 17.74 21.30 11.95
C ASP A 182 17.03 21.42 10.59
N VAL A 183 16.09 20.53 10.33
CA VAL A 183 15.38 20.46 9.06
C VAL A 183 13.89 20.57 9.31
N ASP A 184 13.31 21.67 8.87
CA ASP A 184 11.87 21.92 8.90
C ASP A 184 11.25 21.77 7.51
N VAL A 185 10.13 21.03 7.46
CA VAL A 185 9.32 20.85 6.26
C VAL A 185 7.89 21.25 6.61
N ALA A 186 7.40 22.31 5.96
CA ALA A 186 6.05 22.83 6.16
C ALA A 186 5.33 22.96 4.82
N VAL A 187 4.03 22.65 4.82
CA VAL A 187 3.11 22.84 3.70
C VAL A 187 2.13 23.94 4.09
N TRP A 188 1.89 24.87 3.18
CA TRP A 188 1.01 26.02 3.39
C TRP A 188 -0.10 26.06 2.34
N ILE A 189 -1.33 26.29 2.79
CA ILE A 189 -2.48 26.64 1.96
C ILE A 189 -2.62 28.15 2.01
N THR A 190 -2.70 28.81 0.85
CA THR A 190 -2.83 30.27 0.76
C THR A 190 -4.13 30.64 0.08
N CYS A 191 -4.98 31.44 0.74
CA CYS A 191 -6.15 32.04 0.09
C CYS A 191 -5.66 33.09 -0.92
N GLN A 192 -6.15 33.03 -2.16
CA GLN A 192 -5.76 33.98 -3.20
C GLN A 192 -6.49 35.32 -3.06
N ASP A 193 -7.60 35.37 -2.33
CA ASP A 193 -8.43 36.58 -2.20
C ASP A 193 -7.96 37.49 -1.05
N CYS A 194 -7.63 36.91 0.11
CA CYS A 194 -7.15 37.67 1.28
C CYS A 194 -5.67 37.47 1.60
N GLY A 195 -4.98 36.52 0.93
CA GLY A 195 -3.55 36.24 1.12
C GLY A 195 -3.21 35.46 2.39
N GLU A 196 -4.20 35.14 3.22
CA GLU A 196 -3.99 34.44 4.48
C GLU A 196 -3.55 32.98 4.27
N ARG A 197 -2.79 32.46 5.23
CA ARG A 197 -2.08 31.18 5.10
C ARG A 197 -2.32 30.27 6.29
N TRP A 198 -2.55 29.00 6.01
CA TRP A 198 -2.80 27.97 7.02
C TRP A 198 -1.96 26.72 6.74
N SER A 199 -1.67 25.97 7.80
CA SER A 199 -1.32 24.57 7.62
C SER A 199 -2.56 23.79 7.14
N PRO A 200 -2.38 22.63 6.47
CA PRO A 200 -3.52 21.79 6.09
C PRO A 200 -4.45 21.41 7.26
N ALA A 201 -3.90 21.26 8.47
CA ALA A 201 -4.69 21.01 9.68
C ALA A 201 -5.53 22.23 10.08
N ALA A 202 -4.90 23.40 10.23
CA ALA A 202 -5.59 24.63 10.61
C ALA A 202 -6.68 25.02 9.60
N PHE A 203 -6.42 24.83 8.30
CA PHE A 203 -7.40 25.09 7.25
C PHE A 203 -8.65 24.22 7.36
N LEU A 204 -8.49 22.95 7.74
CA LEU A 204 -9.61 22.03 7.95
C LEU A 204 -10.35 22.34 9.25
N ASP A 205 -9.63 22.64 10.33
CA ASP A 205 -10.21 23.01 11.62
C ASP A 205 -11.07 24.27 11.52
N GLU A 206 -10.64 25.25 10.72
CA GLU A 206 -11.38 26.49 10.46
C GLU A 206 -12.49 26.34 9.39
N SER A 207 -12.64 25.14 8.82
CA SER A 207 -13.57 24.83 7.72
C SER A 207 -13.38 25.73 6.49
N GLY A 208 -12.12 26.09 6.22
CA GLY A 208 -11.73 26.97 5.12
C GLY A 208 -11.55 28.43 5.52
N CYS A 209 -11.24 29.26 4.53
CA CYS A 209 -11.04 30.70 4.72
C CYS A 209 -12.39 31.40 4.96
N GLN A 210 -12.44 32.27 5.97
CA GLN A 210 -13.62 33.06 6.35
C GLN A 210 -13.58 34.48 5.77
N CYS A 211 -12.91 34.69 4.63
CA CYS A 211 -12.85 36.01 4.02
C CYS A 211 -14.26 36.49 3.66
N THR A 212 -14.70 37.58 4.27
CA THR A 212 -15.83 38.33 3.77
C THR A 212 -15.42 38.88 2.41
N ASN A 213 -16.13 38.52 1.35
CA ASN A 213 -15.98 39.18 0.04
C ASN A 213 -16.36 40.65 0.19
N THR A 214 -15.45 41.46 0.72
CA THR A 214 -15.50 42.90 0.60
C THR A 214 -14.84 43.21 -0.73
N THR A 215 -15.57 42.92 -1.81
CA THR A 215 -15.32 43.56 -3.09
C THR A 215 -15.75 45.02 -2.92
N GLU A 216 -14.87 45.85 -2.36
CA GLU A 216 -14.91 47.29 -2.60
C GLU A 216 -14.11 47.56 -3.88
N CYS A 217 -14.84 47.95 -4.92
CA CYS A 217 -14.34 48.44 -6.21
C CYS A 217 -13.70 49.81 -6.08
#